data_AF-A0AAD9KV18-F1
#
_entry.id   AF-A0AAD9KV18-F1
#
_cell.length_a   1.000
_cell.length_b   1.000
_cell.length_c   1.000
_cell.angle_alpha   90.00
_cell.angle_beta   90.00
_cell.angle_gamma   90.00
#
_symmetry.space_group_name_H-M   'P 1'
#
loop_
_entity.id
_entity.type
_entity.pdbx_description
1 polymer ?
#
loop_
_entity_poly.entity_id
_entity_poly.type
_entity_poly.pdbx_seq_one_letter_code
_entity_poly.pdbx_strand_id
1 'polypeptide(L)'
;MLDIVDCCSMLWRLEMEGINIGDRWNDIYEVCRPHIDDHILAFNDIHVLMSCLGAKKTDTVAKMMASIKDFIENCKGINQDITRDVGATICEAFAAYSDGEFAKAVDLLKPVRYKVLRIGGSNAQRDLFNLFLINAALKSPLTKHHRLARALLVERKALKEDAPMTDRMMARAMALHVD
;
A
#
# COMPACT_ATOMS: atom_id res chain seq x y z
N MET A 1 5.41 -12.56 12.24
CA MET A 1 4.51 -11.62 11.52
C MET A 1 4.87 -10.16 11.72
N LEU A 2 5.10 -9.66 12.94
CA LEU A 2 5.42 -8.24 13.13
C LEU A 2 6.69 -7.80 12.38
N ASP A 3 7.77 -8.59 12.47
CA ASP A 3 9.02 -8.30 11.74
C ASP A 3 8.82 -8.21 10.22
N ILE A 4 7.97 -9.07 9.66
CA ILE A 4 7.64 -9.06 8.23
C ILE A 4 6.95 -7.76 7.84
N VAL A 5 5.94 -7.37 8.61
CA VAL A 5 5.18 -6.14 8.38
C VAL A 5 6.11 -4.92 8.44
N ASP A 6 7.02 -4.90 9.41
CA ASP A 6 8.01 -3.83 9.56
C ASP A 6 9.01 -3.80 8.40
N CYS A 7 9.53 -4.96 7.99
CA CYS A 7 10.43 -5.08 6.84
C CYS A 7 9.75 -4.63 5.54
N CYS A 8 8.51 -5.08 5.26
CA CYS A 8 7.74 -4.63 4.10
C CYS A 8 7.51 -3.11 4.12
N SER A 9 7.13 -2.58 5.29
CA SER A 9 6.91 -1.15 5.51
C SER A 9 8.17 -0.31 5.32
N MET A 10 9.34 -0.84 5.69
CA MET A 10 10.62 -0.17 5.56
C MET A 10 11.10 -0.20 4.10
N LEU A 11 11.12 -1.37 3.45
CA LEU A 11 11.57 -1.50 2.06
C LEU A 11 10.76 -0.61 1.13
N TRP A 12 9.43 -0.58 1.30
CA TRP A 12 8.58 0.28 0.49
C TRP A 12 8.97 1.76 0.64
N ARG A 13 9.22 2.24 1.87
CA ARG A 13 9.65 3.63 2.10
C ARG A 13 11.00 3.93 1.47
N LEU A 14 11.95 2.98 1.52
CA LEU A 14 13.25 3.12 0.87
C LEU A 14 13.09 3.26 -0.64
N GLU A 15 12.27 2.42 -1.28
CA GLU A 15 11.98 2.51 -2.71
C GLU A 15 11.27 3.81 -3.09
N MET A 16 10.31 4.27 -2.29
CA MET A 16 9.66 5.57 -2.48
C MET A 16 10.66 6.74 -2.47
N GLU A 17 11.73 6.59 -1.72
CA GLU A 17 12.83 7.55 -1.64
C GLU A 17 13.87 7.37 -2.76
N GLY A 18 13.70 6.38 -3.65
CA GLY A 18 14.61 6.10 -4.76
C GLY A 18 15.86 5.31 -4.33
N ILE A 19 15.85 4.73 -3.13
CA ILE A 19 16.97 3.92 -2.63
C ILE A 19 16.93 2.55 -3.30
N ASN A 20 18.06 2.13 -3.86
CA ASN A 20 18.20 0.78 -4.40
C ASN A 20 18.25 -0.24 -3.26
N ILE A 21 17.19 -1.03 -3.13
CA ILE A 21 17.07 -2.08 -2.11
C ILE A 21 17.64 -3.45 -2.55
N GLY A 22 18.11 -3.58 -3.80
CA GLY A 22 18.62 -4.85 -4.33
C GLY A 22 17.59 -5.97 -4.26
N ASP A 23 18.03 -7.17 -3.87
CA ASP A 23 17.19 -8.37 -3.84
C ASP A 23 16.41 -8.57 -2.53
N ARG A 24 16.40 -7.59 -1.63
CA ARG A 24 15.80 -7.73 -0.28
C ARG A 24 14.32 -8.12 -0.28
N TRP A 25 13.58 -7.80 -1.33
CA TRP A 25 12.21 -8.29 -1.47
C TRP A 25 12.13 -9.81 -1.62
N ASN A 26 13.10 -10.44 -2.30
CA ASN A 26 13.13 -11.89 -2.43
C ASN A 26 13.33 -12.56 -1.06
N ASP A 27 14.20 -12.00 -0.21
CA ASP A 27 14.42 -12.53 1.14
C ASP A 27 13.14 -12.46 1.99
N ILE A 28 12.44 -11.32 1.96
CA ILE A 28 11.16 -11.16 2.66
C ILE A 28 10.10 -12.09 2.07
N TYR A 29 10.03 -12.20 0.74
CA TYR A 29 9.07 -13.07 0.07
C TYR A 29 9.23 -14.53 0.52
N GLU A 30 10.45 -15.06 0.65
CA GLU A 30 10.63 -16.45 1.09
C GLU A 30 10.10 -16.69 2.51
N VAL A 31 10.18 -15.68 3.38
CA VAL A 31 9.59 -15.73 4.73
C VAL A 31 8.06 -15.61 4.67
N CYS A 32 7.53 -14.84 3.73
CA CYS A 32 6.08 -14.61 3.58
C CYS A 32 5.35 -15.72 2.82
N ARG A 33 6.04 -16.44 1.93
CA ARG A 33 5.46 -17.42 1.01
C ARG A 33 4.60 -18.49 1.70
N PRO A 34 4.95 -19.01 2.90
CA PRO A 34 4.09 -19.96 3.61
C PRO A 34 2.76 -19.37 4.11
N HIS A 35 2.62 -18.04 4.15
CA HIS A 35 1.51 -17.31 4.77
C HIS A 35 0.54 -16.67 3.77
N ILE A 36 0.69 -16.93 2.47
CA ILE A 36 -0.10 -16.27 1.41
C ILE A 36 -1.60 -16.60 1.48
N ASP A 37 -1.97 -17.70 2.14
CA ASP A 37 -3.34 -18.21 2.24
C ASP A 37 -3.88 -18.19 3.69
N ASP A 38 -3.18 -17.53 4.62
CA ASP A 38 -3.55 -17.54 6.05
C ASP A 38 -4.85 -16.74 6.33
N HIS A 39 -5.01 -15.58 5.70
CA HIS A 39 -6.18 -14.68 5.82
C HIS A 39 -6.65 -14.37 7.25
N ILE A 40 -5.73 -14.39 8.23
CA ILE A 40 -6.04 -14.16 9.65
C ILE A 40 -6.38 -12.68 9.89
N LEU A 41 -5.62 -11.76 9.29
CA LEU A 41 -5.82 -10.31 9.39
C LEU A 41 -5.59 -9.67 8.03
N ALA A 42 -6.54 -8.86 7.55
CA ALA A 42 -6.38 -8.07 6.32
C ALA A 42 -5.10 -7.23 6.34
N PHE A 43 -4.72 -6.70 7.51
CA PHE A 43 -3.47 -5.97 7.70
C PHE A 43 -2.24 -6.80 7.31
N ASN A 44 -2.19 -8.07 7.70
CA ASN A 44 -1.07 -8.96 7.40
C ASN A 44 -1.06 -9.32 5.91
N ASP A 45 -2.22 -9.65 5.35
CA ASP A 45 -2.36 -10.02 3.94
C ASP A 45 -1.83 -8.92 3.02
N ILE A 46 -2.12 -7.64 3.31
CA ILE A 46 -1.61 -6.53 2.52
C ILE A 46 -0.07 -6.48 2.54
N HIS A 47 0.57 -6.73 3.69
CA HIS A 47 2.03 -6.73 3.79
C HIS A 47 2.67 -7.96 3.13
N VAL A 48 2.02 -9.11 3.21
CA VAL A 48 2.44 -10.32 2.48
C VAL A 48 2.32 -10.09 0.97
N LEU A 49 1.23 -9.48 0.50
CA LEU A 49 1.06 -9.11 -0.91
C LEU A 49 2.15 -8.15 -1.37
N MET A 50 2.50 -7.14 -0.56
CA MET A 50 3.61 -6.22 -0.87
C MET A 50 4.93 -6.98 -1.10
N SER A 51 5.21 -8.02 -0.31
CA SER A 51 6.41 -8.85 -0.53
C SER A 51 6.38 -9.59 -1.87
N CYS A 52 5.20 -10.11 -2.27
CA CYS A 52 5.02 -10.79 -3.54
C CYS A 52 5.20 -9.84 -4.72
N LEU A 53 4.64 -8.63 -4.63
CA LEU A 53 4.77 -7.58 -5.64
C LEU A 53 6.22 -7.11 -5.76
N GLY A 54 6.87 -6.79 -4.63
CA GLY A 54 8.25 -6.34 -4.60
C GLY A 54 9.23 -7.40 -5.14
N ALA A 55 8.98 -8.68 -4.87
CA ALA A 55 9.76 -9.80 -5.39
C ALA A 55 9.36 -10.20 -6.83
N LYS A 56 8.41 -9.47 -7.45
CA LYS A 56 7.91 -9.70 -8.82
C LYS A 56 7.37 -11.11 -9.04
N LYS A 57 6.73 -11.70 -8.04
CA LYS A 57 6.15 -13.05 -8.08
C LYS A 57 4.70 -12.99 -8.55
N THR A 58 4.50 -12.65 -9.82
CA THR A 58 3.16 -12.43 -10.43
C THR A 58 2.22 -13.60 -10.23
N ASP A 59 2.71 -14.83 -10.35
CA ASP A 59 1.89 -16.03 -10.14
C ASP A 59 1.43 -16.16 -8.68
N THR A 60 2.27 -15.78 -7.73
CA THR A 60 1.90 -15.77 -6.30
C THR A 60 0.92 -14.65 -5.99
N VAL A 61 1.12 -13.46 -6.59
CA VAL A 61 0.16 -12.35 -6.48
C VAL A 61 -1.22 -12.79 -6.98
N ALA A 62 -1.31 -13.41 -8.16
CA ALA A 62 -2.58 -13.89 -8.71
C ALA A 62 -3.24 -14.95 -7.80
N LYS A 63 -2.46 -15.90 -7.27
CA LYS A 63 -2.95 -16.91 -6.33
C LYS A 63 -3.48 -16.27 -5.04
N MET A 64 -2.74 -15.35 -4.45
CA MET A 64 -3.13 -14.67 -3.23
C MET A 64 -4.39 -13.82 -3.42
N MET A 65 -4.52 -13.11 -4.54
CA MET A 65 -5.74 -12.36 -4.86
C MET A 65 -6.95 -13.28 -5.02
N ALA A 66 -6.77 -14.47 -5.59
CA ALA A 66 -7.81 -15.48 -5.69
C ALA A 66 -8.18 -16.08 -4.32
N SER A 67 -7.22 -16.36 -3.44
CA SER A 67 -7.49 -16.89 -2.09
C SER A 67 -8.16 -15.87 -1.19
N ILE A 68 -7.82 -14.57 -1.30
CA ILE A 68 -8.56 -13.48 -0.63
C ILE A 68 -10.04 -13.48 -1.07
N LYS A 69 -10.30 -13.66 -2.36
CA LYS A 69 -11.67 -13.73 -2.89
C LYS A 69 -12.42 -14.94 -2.33
N ASP A 70 -11.79 -16.12 -2.35
CA ASP A 70 -12.36 -17.34 -1.78
C ASP A 70 -12.69 -17.18 -0.28
N PHE A 71 -11.76 -16.59 0.49
CA PHE A 71 -11.96 -16.26 1.90
C PHE A 71 -13.16 -15.32 2.10
N ILE A 72 -13.33 -14.31 1.26
CA ILE A 72 -14.49 -13.41 1.32
C ILE A 72 -15.80 -14.16 1.03
N GLU A 73 -15.82 -15.08 0.07
CA GLU A 73 -17.02 -15.79 -0.35
C GLU A 73 -17.43 -16.92 0.61
N ASN A 74 -16.44 -17.63 1.18
CA ASN A 74 -16.66 -18.89 1.86
C ASN A 74 -16.44 -18.85 3.39
N CYS A 75 -15.80 -17.81 3.92
CA CYS A 75 -15.60 -17.64 5.36
C CYS A 75 -16.55 -16.61 5.99
N LYS A 76 -16.55 -16.56 7.32
CA LYS A 76 -17.37 -15.64 8.12
C LYS A 76 -16.55 -15.07 9.26
N GLY A 77 -16.93 -13.89 9.74
CA GLY A 77 -16.37 -13.27 10.94
C GLY A 77 -15.83 -11.87 10.67
N ILE A 78 -15.41 -11.21 11.74
CA ILE A 78 -15.02 -9.79 11.71
C ILE A 78 -13.91 -9.53 10.70
N ASN A 79 -12.88 -10.39 10.63
CA ASN A 79 -11.80 -10.18 9.66
C ASN A 79 -12.28 -10.39 8.21
N GLN A 80 -13.21 -11.31 7.96
CA GLN A 80 -13.80 -11.47 6.63
C GLN A 80 -14.57 -10.22 6.22
N ASP A 81 -15.36 -9.64 7.13
CA ASP A 81 -16.08 -8.38 6.88
C ASP A 81 -15.11 -7.22 6.59
N ILE A 82 -14.04 -7.09 7.37
CA ILE A 82 -13.00 -6.08 7.18
C ILE A 82 -12.27 -6.28 5.85
N THR A 83 -11.96 -7.53 5.49
CA THR A 83 -11.27 -7.88 4.24
C THR A 83 -12.14 -7.52 3.05
N ARG A 84 -13.42 -7.88 3.07
CA ARG A 84 -14.40 -7.52 2.03
C ARG A 84 -14.58 -6.01 1.89
N ASP A 85 -14.70 -5.30 3.00
CA ASP A 85 -15.05 -3.87 2.99
C ASP A 85 -13.86 -2.95 2.70
N VAL A 86 -12.63 -3.40 2.98
CA VAL A 86 -11.43 -2.56 2.99
C VAL A 86 -10.21 -3.31 2.47
N GLY A 87 -9.90 -4.49 3.03
CA GLY A 87 -8.66 -5.22 2.77
C GLY A 87 -8.42 -5.53 1.29
N ALA A 88 -9.42 -6.13 0.62
CA ALA A 88 -9.36 -6.48 -0.79
C ALA A 88 -9.13 -5.25 -1.68
N THR A 89 -9.85 -4.15 -1.45
CA THR A 89 -9.64 -2.90 -2.20
C THR A 89 -8.22 -2.36 -2.04
N ILE A 90 -7.62 -2.48 -0.85
CA ILE A 90 -6.22 -2.07 -0.65
C ILE A 90 -5.30 -2.99 -1.45
N CYS A 91 -5.48 -4.31 -1.38
CA CYS A 91 -4.70 -5.27 -2.16
C CYS A 91 -4.77 -4.99 -3.67
N GLU A 92 -5.97 -4.75 -4.20
CA GLU A 92 -6.18 -4.36 -5.60
C GLU A 92 -5.46 -3.05 -5.96
N ALA A 93 -5.46 -2.07 -5.05
CA ALA A 93 -4.75 -0.81 -5.28
C ALA A 93 -3.23 -1.01 -5.38
N PHE A 94 -2.65 -1.86 -4.52
CA PHE A 94 -1.22 -2.21 -4.59
C PHE A 94 -0.85 -2.94 -5.87
N ALA A 95 -1.68 -3.90 -6.31
CA ALA A 95 -1.49 -4.60 -7.58
C ALA A 95 -1.55 -3.62 -8.76
N ALA A 96 -2.59 -2.78 -8.83
CA ALA A 96 -2.73 -1.75 -9.85
C ALA A 96 -1.52 -0.79 -9.90
N TYR A 97 -1.01 -0.37 -8.74
CA TYR A 97 0.19 0.47 -8.67
C TYR A 97 1.43 -0.24 -9.21
N SER A 98 1.60 -1.53 -8.88
CA SER A 98 2.72 -2.35 -9.38
C SER A 98 2.68 -2.52 -10.90
N ASP A 99 1.49 -2.57 -11.49
CA ASP A 99 1.29 -2.66 -12.93
C ASP A 99 1.39 -1.29 -13.65
N GLY A 100 1.68 -0.21 -12.91
CA GLY A 100 1.76 1.15 -13.44
C GLY A 100 0.40 1.83 -13.65
N GLU A 101 -0.70 1.20 -13.24
CA GLU A 101 -2.07 1.74 -13.30
C GLU A 101 -2.32 2.73 -12.14
N PHE A 102 -1.48 3.76 -12.01
CA PHE A 102 -1.48 4.69 -10.88
C PHE A 102 -2.83 5.41 -10.66
N ALA A 103 -3.54 5.75 -11.75
CA ALA A 103 -4.86 6.36 -11.65
C ALA A 103 -5.88 5.42 -10.96
N LYS A 104 -5.88 4.14 -11.33
CA LYS A 104 -6.75 3.12 -10.74
C LYS A 104 -6.39 2.88 -9.27
N ALA A 105 -5.10 2.83 -8.93
CA ALA A 105 -4.66 2.70 -7.54
C ALA A 105 -5.21 3.84 -6.66
N VAL A 106 -5.21 5.08 -7.17
CA VAL A 106 -5.82 6.23 -6.48
C VAL A 106 -7.33 6.09 -6.34
N ASP A 107 -8.02 5.74 -7.43
CA ASP A 107 -9.48 5.62 -7.44
C ASP A 107 -9.99 4.49 -6.53
N LEU A 108 -9.22 3.40 -6.37
CA LEU A 108 -9.49 2.32 -5.43
C LEU A 108 -9.23 2.73 -3.98
N LEU A 109 -8.08 3.33 -3.70
CA LEU A 109 -7.66 3.56 -2.32
C LEU A 109 -8.29 4.80 -1.68
N LYS A 110 -8.55 5.87 -2.45
CA LYS A 110 -9.10 7.12 -1.93
C LYS A 110 -10.43 6.94 -1.17
N PRO A 111 -11.43 6.17 -1.66
CA PRO A 111 -12.69 5.94 -0.95
C PRO A 111 -12.55 5.21 0.39
N VAL A 112 -11.52 4.39 0.55
CA VAL A 112 -11.31 3.58 1.76
C VAL A 112 -10.28 4.17 2.72
N ARG A 113 -9.62 5.30 2.39
CA ARG A 113 -8.50 5.86 3.16
C ARG A 113 -8.78 6.05 4.65
N TYR A 114 -9.99 6.47 5.01
CA TYR A 114 -10.39 6.66 6.42
C TYR A 114 -10.86 5.37 7.09
N LYS A 115 -11.20 4.34 6.29
CA LYS A 115 -11.57 3.02 6.78
C LYS A 115 -10.36 2.13 7.05
N VAL A 116 -9.16 2.54 6.63
CA VAL A 116 -7.89 1.83 6.89
C VAL A 116 -7.70 1.53 8.39
N LEU A 117 -8.21 2.36 9.30
CA LEU A 117 -8.15 2.06 10.74
C LEU A 117 -8.83 0.72 11.12
N ARG A 118 -9.83 0.27 10.34
CA ARG A 118 -10.55 -0.99 10.58
C ARG A 118 -9.67 -2.22 10.42
N ILE A 119 -8.61 -2.17 9.61
CA ILE A 119 -7.75 -3.34 9.38
C ILE A 119 -6.85 -3.67 10.58
N GLY A 120 -6.80 -2.80 11.59
CA GLY A 120 -5.92 -2.97 12.74
C GLY A 120 -4.46 -2.69 12.41
N GLY A 121 -3.53 -3.28 13.18
CA GLY A 121 -2.09 -3.04 13.06
C GLY A 121 -1.61 -1.79 13.83
N SER A 122 -0.38 -1.35 13.57
CA SER A 122 0.18 -0.16 14.21
C SER A 122 0.04 1.11 13.34
N ASN A 123 0.06 2.27 14.01
CA ASN A 123 -0.10 3.58 13.37
C ASN A 123 0.97 3.84 12.31
N ALA A 124 2.22 3.44 12.57
CA ALA A 124 3.34 3.67 11.65
C ALA A 124 3.17 2.89 10.34
N GLN A 125 2.64 1.68 10.39
CA GLN A 125 2.44 0.82 9.23
C GLN A 125 1.16 1.24 8.48
N ARG A 126 0.08 1.62 9.18
CA ARG A 126 -1.10 2.20 8.52
C ARG A 126 -0.79 3.52 7.80
N ASP A 127 0.14 4.30 8.34
CA ASP A 127 0.61 5.53 7.69
C ASP A 127 1.22 5.28 6.30
N LEU A 128 1.71 4.07 6.05
CA LEU A 128 2.19 3.66 4.73
C LEU A 128 1.11 3.77 3.66
N PHE A 129 -0.15 3.45 3.98
CA PHE A 129 -1.25 3.52 3.01
C PHE A 129 -1.56 4.96 2.60
N ASN A 130 -1.38 5.92 3.52
CA ASN A 130 -1.48 7.34 3.18
C ASN A 130 -0.31 7.78 2.29
N LEU A 131 0.92 7.36 2.61
CA LEU A 131 2.10 7.63 1.78
C LEU A 131 1.95 7.02 0.38
N PHE A 132 1.46 5.79 0.31
CA PHE A 132 1.16 5.08 -0.93
C PHE A 132 0.14 5.86 -1.77
N LEU A 133 -0.98 6.30 -1.18
CA LEU A 133 -2.00 7.08 -1.90
C LEU A 133 -1.40 8.37 -2.47
N ILE A 134 -0.58 9.08 -1.69
CA ILE A 134 0.09 10.29 -2.17
C ILE A 134 1.02 9.95 -3.34
N ASN A 135 1.83 8.90 -3.25
CA ASN A 135 2.76 8.51 -4.31
C ASN A 135 2.04 8.08 -5.59
N ALA A 136 1.00 7.24 -5.47
CA ALA A 136 0.13 6.87 -6.59
C ALA A 136 -0.49 8.12 -7.24
N ALA A 137 -0.93 9.09 -6.43
CA ALA A 137 -1.51 10.33 -6.90
C ALA A 137 -0.48 11.24 -7.60
N LEU A 138 0.78 11.27 -7.15
CA LEU A 138 1.88 12.00 -7.80
C LEU A 138 2.33 11.37 -9.13
N LYS A 139 2.20 10.05 -9.27
CA LYS A 139 2.57 9.31 -10.50
C LYS A 139 1.42 9.20 -11.50
N SER A 140 0.20 9.54 -11.09
CA SER A 140 -0.97 9.40 -11.93
C SER A 140 -0.95 10.38 -13.10
N PRO A 141 -1.36 9.98 -14.32
CA PRO A 141 -1.43 10.91 -15.46
C PRO A 141 -2.53 11.97 -15.34
N LEU A 142 -3.36 11.95 -14.29
CA LEU A 142 -4.54 12.81 -14.16
C LEU A 142 -4.26 14.02 -13.24
N THR A 143 -4.44 15.24 -13.75
CA THR A 143 -4.26 16.48 -12.99
C THR A 143 -5.11 16.55 -11.71
N LYS A 144 -6.30 15.92 -11.71
CA LYS A 144 -7.15 15.82 -10.50
C LYS A 144 -6.46 15.03 -9.37
N HIS A 145 -5.64 14.04 -9.70
CA HIS A 145 -4.87 13.26 -8.73
C HIS A 145 -3.66 14.05 -8.21
N HIS A 146 -2.99 14.84 -9.05
CA HIS A 146 -1.96 15.77 -8.57
C HIS A 146 -2.52 16.79 -7.55
N ARG A 147 -3.73 17.31 -7.78
CA ARG A 147 -4.44 18.16 -6.80
C ARG A 147 -4.70 17.43 -5.48
N LEU A 148 -5.14 16.18 -5.55
CA LEU A 148 -5.33 15.33 -4.38
C LEU A 148 -4.01 15.11 -3.61
N ALA A 149 -2.93 14.77 -4.31
CA ALA A 149 -1.62 14.56 -3.70
C ALA A 149 -1.17 15.78 -2.88
N ARG A 150 -1.32 16.98 -3.45
CA ARG A 150 -1.00 18.24 -2.74
C ARG A 150 -1.86 18.46 -1.51
N ALA A 151 -3.18 18.25 -1.61
CA ALA A 151 -4.08 18.38 -0.47
C ALA A 151 -3.71 17.42 0.66
N LEU A 152 -3.40 16.16 0.33
CA LEU A 152 -2.98 15.14 1.29
C LEU A 152 -1.61 15.45 1.92
N LEU A 153 -0.68 16.04 1.16
CA LEU A 153 0.62 16.47 1.67
C LEU A 153 0.49 17.64 2.66
N VAL A 154 -0.41 18.60 2.39
CA VAL A 154 -0.71 19.69 3.33
C VAL A 154 -1.36 19.14 4.60
N GLU A 155 -2.36 18.26 4.49
CA GLU A 155 -2.98 17.56 5.63
C GLU A 155 -1.91 16.84 6.47
N ARG A 156 -0.99 16.14 5.81
CA ARG A 156 0.09 15.41 6.46
C ARG A 156 1.09 16.32 7.17
N LYS A 157 1.52 17.42 6.55
CA LYS A 157 2.48 18.36 7.15
C LYS A 157 1.90 19.03 8.40
N ALA A 158 0.60 19.33 8.39
CA ALA A 158 -0.10 19.87 9.56
C ALA A 158 -0.16 18.87 10.73
N LEU A 159 -0.23 17.57 10.45
CA LEU A 159 -0.26 16.52 11.49
C LEU A 159 1.14 16.03 11.93
N LYS A 160 2.16 16.22 11.08
CA LYS A 160 3.52 15.74 11.28
C LYS A 160 4.51 16.81 10.83
N GLU A 161 4.76 17.78 11.72
CA GLU A 161 5.58 18.96 11.42
C GLU A 161 7.03 18.55 11.09
N ASP A 162 7.62 17.64 11.87
CA ASP A 162 8.98 17.13 11.68
C ASP A 162 9.02 15.84 10.85
N ALA A 163 8.65 15.93 9.56
CA ALA A 163 8.62 14.78 8.65
C ALA A 163 9.43 15.05 7.36
N PRO A 164 10.75 14.79 7.35
CA PRO A 164 11.62 15.08 6.19
C PRO A 164 11.18 14.39 4.89
N MET A 165 10.59 13.20 4.99
CA MET A 165 10.01 12.51 3.83
C MET A 165 8.84 13.29 3.23
N THR A 166 7.96 13.86 4.07
CA THR A 166 6.85 14.72 3.63
C THR A 166 7.39 15.95 2.92
N ASP A 167 8.42 16.60 3.46
CA ASP A 167 9.02 17.80 2.87
C ASP A 167 9.59 17.51 1.47
N ARG A 168 10.30 16.38 1.31
CA ARG A 168 10.80 15.94 -0.01
C ARG A 168 9.67 15.62 -0.98
N MET A 169 8.59 14.98 -0.53
CA MET A 169 7.41 14.73 -1.36
C MET A 169 6.69 16.03 -1.76
N MET A 170 6.61 17.03 -0.87
CA MET A 170 6.08 18.36 -1.19
C MET A 170 6.90 19.05 -2.27
N ALA A 171 8.24 19.03 -2.16
CA ALA A 171 9.12 19.57 -3.19
C ALA A 171 8.89 18.90 -4.57
N ARG A 172 8.76 17.56 -4.60
CA ARG A 172 8.41 16.81 -5.83
C ARG A 172 7.06 17.23 -6.40
N ALA A 173 6.05 17.41 -5.54
CA ALA A 173 4.71 17.80 -5.96
C ALA A 173 4.64 19.22 -6.56
N MET A 174 5.54 20.13 -6.12
CA MET A 174 5.67 21.47 -6.69
C MET A 174 6.33 21.46 -8.07
N ALA A 175 7.28 20.54 -8.31
CA ALA A 175 7.94 20.41 -9.61
C ALA A 175 6.99 19.89 -10.72
N LEU A 176 5.98 19.09 -10.36
CA LEU A 176 4.97 18.55 -11.30
C LEU A 176 3.92 19.58 -11.76
N HIS A 177 4.07 20.85 -11.40
CA HIS A 177 3.12 21.94 -11.64
C HIS A 177 3.63 22.95 -12.69
N VAL A 178 4.74 22.64 -13.38
CA VAL A 178 5.40 23.55 -14.33
C VAL A 178 4.85 23.43 -15.77
N ASP A 179 3.77 22.68 -16.00
CA ASP A 179 3.07 22.60 -17.30
C ASP A 179 1.71 23.31 -17.29
#